data_AF-A0A812HTN2-F1
#
_entry.id   AF-A0A812HTN2-F1
#
_cell.length_a   1.000
_cell.length_b   1.000
_cell.length_c   1.000
_cell.angle_alpha   90.00
_cell.angle_beta   90.00
_cell.angle_gamma   90.00
#
_symmetry.space_group_name_H-M   'P 1'
#
loop_
_entity.id
_entity.type
_entity.pdbx_description
1 polymer ?
#
loop_
_entity_poly.entity_id
_entity_poly.type
_entity_poly.pdbx_seq_one_letter_code
_entity_poly.pdbx_strand_id
1 'polypeptide(L)'
;MMPLSIAVLPWGLLAGSFAIDTGLHPLEGQALSAILFAGSAQLVAMGMIKAGAGLTTMLLTTFFITSRHFLYSVSMRSKISPLPLKWRLSLGFLLTDELFAIVGHQSDKQFDRWYALGAGLSFYLFWNFATLAGIVAGSLIPELNELGLELPLLPPLSRLWCQR
;
A
#
# COMPACT_ATOMS: atom_id res chain seq x y z
N MET A 1 -15.72 8.83 4.77
CA MET A 1 -14.42 8.12 4.91
C MET A 1 -14.63 6.61 5.04
N MET A 2 -15.57 6.13 5.88
CA MET A 2 -15.77 4.69 6.12
C MET A 2 -15.85 3.78 4.87
N PRO A 3 -16.56 4.12 3.77
CA PRO A 3 -16.64 3.21 2.61
C PRO A 3 -15.28 2.97 1.94
N LEU A 4 -14.45 4.02 1.93
CA LEU A 4 -13.17 4.07 1.24
C LEU A 4 -12.08 3.35 2.04
N SER A 5 -12.14 3.42 3.38
CA SER A 5 -11.24 2.65 4.26
C SER A 5 -11.52 1.15 4.24
N ILE A 6 -12.78 0.73 4.05
CA ILE A 6 -13.14 -0.69 3.91
C ILE A 6 -12.54 -1.29 2.63
N ALA A 7 -12.48 -0.51 1.54
CA ALA A 7 -11.89 -0.96 0.28
C ALA A 7 -10.39 -1.29 0.39
N VAL A 8 -9.69 -0.77 1.41
CA VAL A 8 -8.27 -1.05 1.66
C VAL A 8 -8.04 -2.39 2.35
N LEU A 9 -9.06 -2.96 3.02
CA LEU A 9 -8.91 -4.18 3.82
C LEU A 9 -8.44 -5.38 3.00
N PRO A 10 -9.00 -5.71 1.82
CA PRO A 10 -8.53 -6.84 1.03
C PRO A 10 -7.07 -6.69 0.59
N TRP A 11 -6.67 -5.46 0.24
CA TRP A 11 -5.30 -5.15 -0.17
C TRP A 11 -4.31 -5.24 0.99
N GLY A 12 -4.68 -4.78 2.18
CA GLY A 12 -3.87 -4.93 3.38
C GLY A 12 -3.73 -6.39 3.79
N LEU A 13 -4.83 -7.17 3.76
CA LEU A 13 -4.80 -8.60 4.02
C LEU A 13 -3.87 -9.33 3.05
N LEU A 14 -3.96 -9.02 1.75
CA LEU A 14 -3.07 -9.56 0.72
C LEU A 14 -1.61 -9.17 0.97
N ALA A 15 -1.34 -7.91 1.33
CA ALA A 15 0.02 -7.48 1.62
C ALA A 15 0.61 -8.23 2.82
N GLY A 16 -0.20 -8.47 3.86
CA GLY A 16 0.21 -9.22 5.04
C GLY A 16 0.47 -10.69 4.77
N SER A 17 -0.42 -11.38 4.05
CA SER A 17 -0.22 -12.78 3.70
C SER A 17 0.94 -12.97 2.72
N PHE A 18 1.10 -12.04 1.77
CA PHE A 18 2.19 -12.07 0.81
C PHE A 18 3.56 -11.85 1.46
N ALA A 19 3.64 -11.03 2.51
CA ALA A 19 4.87 -10.89 3.29
C ALA A 19 5.34 -12.24 3.86
N ILE A 20 4.42 -13.05 4.39
CA ILE A 20 4.74 -14.40 4.89
C ILE A 20 5.16 -15.34 3.75
N ASP A 21 4.44 -15.32 2.62
CA ASP A 21 4.77 -16.12 1.44
C ASP A 21 6.13 -15.74 0.81
N THR A 22 6.57 -14.48 0.96
CA THR A 22 7.92 -14.06 0.54
C THR A 22 9.03 -14.53 1.48
N GLY A 23 8.69 -15.12 2.63
CA GLY A 23 9.63 -15.59 3.64
C GLY A 23 10.12 -14.49 4.60
N LEU A 24 9.50 -13.31 4.60
CA LEU A 24 9.82 -12.25 5.55
C LEU A 24 9.35 -12.63 6.96
N HIS A 25 10.10 -12.18 7.97
CA HIS A 25 9.65 -12.31 9.34
C HIS A 25 8.36 -11.48 9.55
N PRO A 26 7.37 -11.93 10.36
CA PRO A 26 6.13 -11.19 10.59
C PRO A 26 6.33 -9.72 10.97
N LEU A 27 7.34 -9.43 11.80
CA LEU A 27 7.69 -8.05 12.18
C LEU A 27 8.25 -7.24 11.02
N GLU A 28 9.02 -7.85 10.11
CA GLU A 28 9.56 -7.18 8.93
C GLU A 28 8.44 -6.86 7.93
N GLY A 29 7.50 -7.79 7.72
CA GLY A 29 6.32 -7.56 6.90
C GLY A 29 5.45 -6.41 7.43
N GLN A 30 5.24 -6.35 8.75
CA GLN A 30 4.50 -5.26 9.37
C GLN A 30 5.27 -3.93 9.29
N ALA A 31 6.58 -3.95 9.55
CA ALA A 31 7.42 -2.76 9.45
C ALA A 31 7.45 -2.21 8.02
N LEU A 32 7.52 -3.08 7.01
CA LEU A 32 7.46 -2.69 5.61
C LEU A 32 6.14 -1.99 5.29
N SER A 33 5.01 -2.52 5.77
CA SER A 33 3.69 -1.88 5.62
C SER A 33 3.58 -0.53 6.34
N ALA A 34 4.18 -0.44 7.53
CA ALA A 34 4.17 0.77 8.32
C ALA A 34 5.03 1.90 7.73
N ILE A 35 6.14 1.56 7.06
CA ILE A 35 7.09 2.51 6.48
C ILE A 35 6.74 2.83 5.02
N LEU A 36 6.51 1.80 4.20
CA LEU A 36 6.16 1.92 2.80
C LEU A 36 4.63 1.98 2.68
N PHE A 37 4.06 3.11 3.08
CA PHE A 37 2.62 3.35 2.98
C PHE A 37 2.18 3.64 1.54
N ALA A 38 2.35 2.65 0.67
CA ALA A 38 1.99 2.67 -0.74
C ALA A 38 1.67 1.24 -1.19
N GLY A 39 0.40 0.85 -1.13
CA GLY A 39 -0.01 -0.55 -1.27
C GLY A 39 0.47 -1.25 -2.55
N SER A 40 0.37 -0.59 -3.70
CA SER A 40 0.87 -1.13 -4.97
C SER A 40 2.39 -1.27 -4.99
N ALA A 41 3.13 -0.27 -4.50
CA ALA A 41 4.58 -0.30 -4.41
C ALA A 41 5.06 -1.37 -3.42
N GLN A 42 4.35 -1.57 -2.32
CA GLN A 42 4.66 -2.60 -1.33
C GLN A 42 4.51 -4.01 -1.90
N LEU A 43 3.39 -4.30 -2.57
CA LEU A 43 3.16 -5.61 -3.20
C LEU A 43 4.21 -5.90 -4.28
N VAL A 44 4.52 -4.92 -5.12
CA VAL A 44 5.57 -5.07 -6.14
C VAL A 44 6.95 -5.26 -5.50
N ALA A 45 7.29 -4.48 -4.47
CA ALA A 45 8.55 -4.62 -3.75
C ALA A 45 8.70 -6.02 -3.14
N MET A 46 7.66 -6.55 -2.49
CA MET A 46 7.66 -7.91 -1.95
C MET A 46 7.82 -8.96 -3.06
N GLY A 47 7.12 -8.80 -4.19
CA GLY A 47 7.26 -9.70 -5.34
C GLY A 47 8.68 -9.68 -5.94
N MET A 48 9.31 -8.51 -5.97
CA MET A 48 10.69 -8.34 -6.42
C MET A 48 11.71 -8.94 -5.44
N ILE A 49 11.48 -8.82 -4.14
CA ILE A 49 12.27 -9.49 -3.11
C ILE A 49 12.20 -11.01 -3.31
N LYS A 50 10.99 -11.57 -3.48
CA LYS A 50 10.78 -13.00 -3.75
C LYS A 50 11.47 -13.47 -5.04
N ALA A 51 11.50 -12.62 -6.07
CA ALA A 51 12.16 -12.90 -7.34
C ALA A 51 13.70 -12.71 -7.30
N GLY A 52 14.28 -12.29 -6.17
CA GLY A 52 15.71 -12.03 -6.05
C GLY A 52 16.18 -10.82 -6.87
N ALA A 53 15.30 -9.84 -7.12
CA ALA A 53 15.66 -8.66 -7.89
C ALA A 53 16.70 -7.80 -7.16
N GLY A 54 17.62 -7.19 -7.92
CA GLY A 54 18.60 -6.27 -7.36
C GLY A 54 17.98 -4.99 -6.79
N LEU A 55 18.66 -4.38 -5.82
CA LEU A 55 18.22 -3.15 -5.14
C LEU A 55 17.94 -2.01 -6.12
N THR A 56 18.78 -1.81 -7.13
CA THR A 56 18.62 -0.77 -8.14
C THR A 56 17.30 -0.91 -8.90
N THR A 57 16.95 -2.14 -9.31
CA THR A 57 15.70 -2.42 -10.01
C THR A 57 14.51 -2.13 -9.10
N MET A 58 14.57 -2.55 -7.83
CA MET A 58 13.50 -2.27 -6.86
C MET A 58 13.28 -0.77 -6.69
N LEU A 59 14.36 0.00 -6.48
CA LEU A 59 14.28 1.45 -6.32
C LEU A 59 13.70 2.14 -7.55
N LEU A 60 14.11 1.75 -8.76
CA LEU A 60 13.58 2.31 -10.00
C LEU A 60 12.11 1.96 -10.18
N THR A 61 11.72 0.70 -9.99
CA THR A 61 10.32 0.27 -10.11
C THR A 61 9.44 1.00 -9.10
N THR A 62 9.85 1.06 -7.83
CA THR A 62 9.13 1.81 -6.79
C THR A 62 9.04 3.29 -7.12
N PHE A 63 10.10 3.90 -7.65
CA PHE A 63 10.08 5.30 -8.08
C PHE A 63 9.05 5.53 -9.20
N PHE A 64 9.03 4.68 -10.23
CA PHE A 64 8.06 4.82 -11.33
C PHE A 64 6.63 4.59 -10.87
N ILE A 65 6.38 3.59 -10.02
CA ILE A 65 5.04 3.33 -9.45
C ILE A 65 4.56 4.51 -8.61
N THR A 66 5.45 5.08 -7.77
CA THR A 66 5.08 6.15 -6.84
C THR A 66 5.17 7.55 -7.46
N SER A 67 5.66 7.70 -8.70
CA SER A 67 5.76 8.99 -9.41
C SER A 67 4.45 9.81 -9.43
N ARG A 68 3.29 9.14 -9.42
CA ARG A 68 1.98 9.81 -9.28
C ARG A 68 1.82 10.60 -7.97
N HIS A 69 2.39 10.12 -6.87
CA HIS A 69 2.35 10.82 -5.57
C HIS A 69 3.18 12.11 -5.61
N PHE A 70 4.26 12.12 -6.40
CA PHE A 70 5.00 13.34 -6.68
C PHE A 70 4.14 14.36 -7.42
N LEU A 71 3.40 13.93 -8.46
CA LEU A 71 2.47 14.81 -9.18
C LEU A 71 1.35 15.34 -8.28
N TYR A 72 0.81 14.52 -7.38
CA TYR A 72 -0.17 14.95 -6.38
C TYR A 72 0.39 16.00 -5.42
N SER A 73 1.63 15.80 -4.97
CA SER A 73 2.32 16.76 -4.11
C SER A 73 2.53 18.11 -4.80
N VAL A 74 2.83 18.11 -6.10
CA VAL A 74 2.95 19.33 -6.91
C VAL A 74 1.58 20.01 -7.07
N SER A 75 0.52 19.25 -7.35
CA SER A 75 -0.85 19.77 -7.48
C SER A 75 -1.37 20.42 -6.19
N MET A 76 -1.06 19.82 -5.03
CA MET A 76 -1.49 20.34 -3.72
C MET A 76 -0.53 21.40 -3.14
N ARG A 77 0.48 21.84 -3.90
CA ARG A 77 1.50 22.76 -3.41
C ARG A 77 0.92 24.08 -2.89
N SER A 78 -0.07 24.67 -3.55
CA SER A 78 -0.70 25.93 -3.10
C SER A 78 -1.30 25.81 -1.69
N LYS A 79 -1.90 24.66 -1.39
CA LYS A 79 -2.59 24.35 -0.13
C LYS A 79 -1.61 23.99 1.00
N ILE A 80 -0.56 23.24 0.67
CA ILE A 80 0.33 22.62 1.67
C ILE A 80 1.61 23.46 1.90
N SER A 81 2.11 24.18 0.89
CA SER A 81 3.34 24.98 1.02
C SER A 81 3.30 26.06 2.11
N PRO A 82 2.16 26.70 2.41
CA PRO A 82 2.07 27.68 3.51
C PRO A 82 2.13 27.06 4.91
N LEU A 83 1.97 25.74 5.03
CA LEU A 83 1.98 25.05 6.32
C LEU A 83 3.42 24.82 6.82
N PRO A 84 3.65 24.73 8.14
CA PRO A 84 4.98 24.47 8.67
C PRO A 84 5.43 23.03 8.34
N LEU A 85 6.74 22.80 8.39
CA LEU A 85 7.36 21.56 7.89
C LEU A 85 6.74 20.27 8.46
N LYS A 86 6.37 20.26 9.74
CA LYS A 86 5.73 19.10 10.39
C LYS A 86 4.45 18.67 9.65
N TRP A 87 3.59 19.63 9.32
CA TRP A 87 2.36 19.37 8.57
C TRP A 87 2.65 18.88 7.15
N ARG A 88 3.66 19.46 6.51
CA ARG A 88 4.06 19.07 5.14
C ARG A 88 4.55 17.61 5.10
N LEU A 89 5.37 17.20 6.07
CA LEU A 89 5.88 15.83 6.16
C LEU A 89 4.78 14.84 6.52
N SER A 90 3.94 15.15 7.51
CA SER A 90 2.85 14.26 7.92
C SER A 90 1.80 14.08 6.82
N LEU A 91 1.35 15.16 6.18
CA LEU A 91 0.39 15.07 5.08
C LEU A 91 1.01 14.45 3.82
N GLY A 92 2.31 14.64 3.59
CA GLY A 92 3.04 13.99 2.50
C GLY A 92 3.17 12.48 2.71
N PHE A 93 3.45 12.04 3.93
CA PHE A 93 3.52 10.62 4.28
C PHE A 93 2.15 9.94 4.16
N LEU A 94 1.08 10.61 4.60
CA LEU A 94 -0.29 10.09 4.53
C LEU A 94 -0.94 10.27 3.15
N LEU A 95 -0.21 10.83 2.17
CA LEU A 95 -0.75 11.08 0.84
C LEU A 95 -0.93 9.76 0.11
N THR A 96 -2.18 9.37 -0.10
CA THR A 96 -2.57 8.24 -0.95
C THR A 96 -3.46 8.69 -2.08
N ASP A 97 -3.70 7.79 -3.05
CA ASP A 97 -4.63 8.00 -4.16
C ASP A 97 -6.03 8.39 -3.66
N GLU A 98 -6.49 7.74 -2.59
CA GLU A 98 -7.78 7.96 -1.96
C GLU A 98 -7.85 9.31 -1.27
N LEU A 99 -6.80 9.66 -0.51
CA LEU A 99 -6.75 10.97 0.14
C LEU A 99 -6.74 12.07 -0.92
N PHE A 100 -5.92 11.94 -1.96
CA PHE A 100 -5.87 12.90 -3.06
C PHE A 100 -7.21 12.99 -3.80
N ALA A 101 -7.93 11.89 -4.02
CA ALA A 101 -9.25 11.92 -4.63
C ALA A 101 -10.24 12.80 -3.85
N ILE A 102 -10.15 12.78 -2.52
CA ILE A 102 -11.04 13.53 -1.61
C ILE A 102 -10.65 15.00 -1.47
N VAL A 103 -9.35 15.30 -1.26
CA VAL A 103 -8.89 16.66 -0.92
C VAL A 103 -8.20 17.39 -2.08
N GLY A 104 -7.81 16.66 -3.13
CA GLY A 104 -7.10 17.20 -4.30
C GLY A 104 -7.93 18.22 -5.07
N HIS A 105 -9.24 18.00 -5.22
CA HIS A 105 -10.15 18.88 -5.96
C HIS A 105 -10.71 20.05 -5.13
N GLN A 106 -10.48 20.09 -3.81
CA GLN A 106 -10.98 21.17 -2.96
C GLN A 106 -10.30 22.50 -3.30
N SER A 107 -10.99 23.62 -3.19
CA SER A 107 -10.33 24.93 -3.30
C SER A 107 -9.45 25.23 -2.08
N ASP A 108 -8.51 26.18 -2.19
CA ASP A 108 -7.63 26.58 -1.06
C ASP A 108 -8.43 27.03 0.19
N LYS A 109 -9.65 27.56 0.00
CA LYS A 109 -10.56 27.98 1.10
C LYS A 109 -11.32 26.82 1.74
N GLN A 110 -11.52 25.72 1.00
CA GLN A 110 -12.24 24.53 1.48
C GLN A 110 -11.31 23.50 2.10
N PHE A 111 -10.01 23.57 1.81
CA PHE A 111 -9.03 22.63 2.31
C PHE A 111 -8.90 22.74 3.83
N ASP A 112 -9.40 21.72 4.53
CA ASP A 112 -9.16 21.54 5.95
C ASP A 112 -8.03 20.52 6.20
N ARG A 113 -6.91 21.02 6.74
CA ARG A 113 -5.75 20.21 7.11
C ARG A 113 -6.06 19.14 8.16
N TRP A 114 -6.99 19.41 9.08
CA TRP A 114 -7.37 18.46 10.14
C TRP A 114 -8.20 17.32 9.57
N TYR A 115 -9.10 17.65 8.64
CA TYR A 115 -9.83 16.64 7.88
C TYR A 115 -8.87 15.76 7.06
N ALA A 116 -7.92 16.36 6.34
CA ALA A 116 -6.93 15.61 5.56
C ALA A 116 -6.09 14.68 6.44
N LEU A 117 -5.66 15.16 7.62
CA LEU A 117 -4.91 14.36 8.59
C LEU A 117 -5.76 13.22 9.15
N GLY A 118 -6.98 13.49 9.59
CA GLY A 118 -7.88 12.48 10.14
C GLY A 118 -8.24 11.41 9.11
N ALA A 119 -8.49 11.80 7.87
CA ALA A 119 -8.74 10.88 6.76
C ALA A 119 -7.52 9.99 6.50
N GLY A 120 -6.34 10.58 6.31
CA GLY A 120 -5.10 9.85 6.05
C GLY A 120 -4.72 8.93 7.21
N LEU A 121 -4.83 9.38 8.45
CA LEU A 121 -4.51 8.58 9.64
C LEU A 121 -5.48 7.41 9.81
N SER A 122 -6.78 7.62 9.54
CA SER A 122 -7.76 6.53 9.54
C SER A 122 -7.36 5.45 8.54
N PHE A 123 -7.04 5.85 7.31
CA PHE A 123 -6.55 4.94 6.27
C PHE A 123 -5.29 4.18 6.70
N TYR A 124 -4.32 4.89 7.27
CA TYR A 124 -3.08 4.28 7.77
C TYR A 124 -3.34 3.21 8.83
N LEU A 125 -4.23 3.49 9.79
CA LEU A 125 -4.60 2.53 10.82
C LEU A 125 -5.31 1.32 10.21
N PHE A 126 -6.32 1.52 9.37
CA PHE A 126 -7.03 0.42 8.72
C PHE A 126 -6.10 -0.45 7.87
N TRP A 127 -5.16 0.16 7.14
CA TRP A 127 -4.15 -0.55 6.37
C TRP A 127 -3.23 -1.41 7.23
N ASN A 128 -2.71 -0.85 8.34
CA ASN A 128 -1.84 -1.58 9.26
C ASN A 128 -2.58 -2.71 9.97
N PHE A 129 -3.83 -2.49 10.40
CA PHE A 129 -4.66 -3.54 10.99
C PHE A 129 -4.97 -4.66 10.01
N ALA A 130 -5.31 -4.33 8.76
CA ALA A 130 -5.54 -5.31 7.71
C ALA A 130 -4.26 -6.10 7.39
N THR A 131 -3.11 -5.43 7.31
CA THR A 131 -1.81 -6.10 7.12
C THR A 131 -1.53 -7.06 8.26
N LEU A 132 -1.71 -6.63 9.51
CA LEU A 132 -1.50 -7.48 10.68
C LEU A 132 -2.40 -8.71 10.64
N ALA A 133 -3.69 -8.52 10.32
CA ALA A 133 -4.63 -9.62 10.14
C ALA A 133 -4.19 -10.56 9.01
N GLY A 134 -3.64 -10.04 7.91
CA GLY A 134 -3.10 -10.81 6.80
C GLY A 134 -1.86 -11.62 7.18
N ILE A 135 -0.96 -11.03 7.97
CA ILE A 135 0.23 -11.69 8.51
C ILE A 135 -0.18 -12.84 9.44
N VAL A 136 -1.12 -12.59 10.36
CA VAL A 136 -1.64 -13.62 11.26
C VAL A 136 -2.30 -14.74 10.46
N ALA A 137 -3.17 -14.40 9.50
CA ALA A 137 -3.80 -15.39 8.62
C ALA A 137 -2.78 -16.19 7.80
N GLY A 138 -1.75 -15.55 7.24
CA GLY A 138 -0.67 -16.21 6.51
C GLY A 138 0.20 -17.10 7.39
N SER A 139 0.40 -16.74 8.66
CA SER A 139 1.17 -17.55 9.62
C SER A 139 0.41 -18.78 10.13
N LEU A 140 -0.92 -18.69 10.25
CA LEU A 140 -1.79 -19.78 10.70
C LEU A 140 -2.11 -20.78 9.60
N ILE A 141 -1.91 -20.42 8.34
CA ILE A 141 -2.15 -21.28 7.18
C ILE A 141 -0.82 -21.46 6.39
N PRO A 142 0.14 -22.24 6.91
CA PRO A 142 1.36 -22.58 6.16
C PRO A 142 1.09 -23.36 4.86
N GLU A 143 -0.10 -23.95 4.73
CA GLU A 143 -0.55 -24.78 3.61
C GLU A 143 -1.55 -24.06 2.68
N LEU A 144 -1.39 -22.75 2.43
CA LEU A 144 -2.15 -22.09 1.34
C LEU A 144 -1.86 -22.71 -0.04
N ASN A 145 -0.75 -23.44 -0.20
CA ASN A 145 -0.46 -24.23 -1.40
C ASN A 145 -1.38 -25.45 -1.58
N GLU A 146 -1.95 -26.01 -0.50
CA GLU A 146 -2.80 -27.22 -0.58
C GLU A 146 -4.30 -26.89 -0.64
N LEU A 147 -4.71 -25.71 -0.16
CA LEU A 147 -6.13 -25.36 0.00
C LEU A 147 -6.80 -24.74 -1.23
N GLY A 148 -6.11 -24.62 -2.37
CA GLY A 148 -6.73 -24.19 -3.65
C GLY A 148 -7.32 -22.78 -3.62
N LEU A 149 -7.03 -21.98 -2.58
CA LEU A 149 -7.36 -20.56 -2.49
C LEU A 149 -6.32 -19.75 -3.29
N GLU A 150 -6.18 -20.12 -4.56
CA GLU A 150 -5.61 -19.26 -5.58
C GLU A 150 -6.51 -18.02 -5.61
N LEU A 151 -6.13 -16.95 -4.91
CA LEU A 151 -6.77 -15.65 -5.10
C LEU A 151 -6.65 -15.37 -6.60
N PRO A 152 -7.76 -15.34 -7.38
CA PRO A 152 -7.70 -15.45 -8.83
C PRO A 152 -7.25 -14.11 -9.41
N LEU A 153 -5.95 -13.83 -9.33
CA LEU A 153 -5.32 -12.71 -10.00
C LEU A 153 -4.40 -13.18 -11.12
N LEU A 154 -3.89 -14.41 -11.09
CA LEU A 154 -3.22 -15.05 -12.22
C LEU A 154 -3.39 -16.58 -12.13
N PRO A 155 -3.94 -17.28 -13.16
CA PRO A 155 -3.82 -18.72 -13.20
C PRO A 155 -2.33 -19.11 -13.32
N PRO A 156 -1.90 -20.19 -12.66
CA PRO A 156 -0.54 -20.70 -12.81
C PRO A 156 -0.30 -21.04 -14.30
N LEU A 157 0.68 -20.35 -14.90
CA LEU A 157 1.10 -20.52 -16.30
C LEU A 157 1.48 -21.98 -16.63
N SER A 158 1.73 -22.83 -15.63
CA SER A 158 1.99 -24.26 -15.78
C SER A 158 0.77 -25.08 -16.23
N ARG A 159 -0.47 -24.62 -16.02
CA ARG A 159 -1.68 -25.36 -16.48
C ARG A 159 -2.10 -25.06 -17.91
N LEU A 160 -1.60 -23.98 -18.53
CA LEU A 160 -1.94 -23.62 -19.92
C LEU A 160 -1.16 -24.43 -20.97
N TRP A 161 -0.06 -25.07 -20.58
CA TRP A 161 0.78 -25.88 -21.49
C TRP A 161 0.39 -27.37 -21.55
N CYS A 162 -0.46 -27.86 -20.65
CA CYS A 162 -0.84 -29.28 -20.61
C CYS A 162 -2.17 -29.59 -21.33
N GLN A 163 -2.77 -28.61 -22.01
CA GLN A 163 -3.99 -28.77 -22.82
C GLN A 163 -3.80 -28.37 -24.30
N ARG A 164 -2.56 -28.40 -24.82
CA ARG A 164 -2.30 -28.35 -26.26
C ARG A 164 -1.48 -29.53 -26.72
#